data_AF-A0A4Q6ES82-F1
#
_entry.id   AF-A0A4Q6ES82-F1
#
_cell.length_a   1.000
_cell.length_b   1.000
_cell.length_c   1.000
_cell.angle_alpha   90.00
_cell.angle_beta   90.00
_cell.angle_gamma   90.00
#
_symmetry.space_group_name_H-M   'P 1'
#
loop_
_entity.id
_entity.type
_entity.pdbx_description
1 polymer ?
#
loop_
_entity_poly.entity_id
_entity_poly.type
_entity_poly.pdbx_seq_one_letter_code
_entity_poly.pdbx_strand_id
1 'polypeptide(L)'
;MSGLFSLNQLQNMAASGDVPPHALLWHSGWTDFQPLSTVPELANAAQSKRFAGGGNTLGGGIPGAASLAGRKPVFAPITSAANVGDEERTDTNISTGKFKTGAAGGAGLKNLLEKFTAKFSKKKASAAPRAAGEKTRTGLVGQPTFTKGSGKVAPKGGKAESLKRVLMLVFFFTLLAAGGYGYLTFFASPIPSDLDVIADDMELLKETVKAPAAEGGRLYLAPARGTDETPADDNAPKFYVGTNLPAGTAISLSIVGKPGSLVNRVSFEKQFSAVVGENHLAVFERLEDEGKPLPMGEYAVKVNADGATPLSFDRFMGGKKGAVYQDRLKKYKDKLQAEYDKEMQELRETIDTLKALSGDTAKKIAEYKAGWNNQANRARLQSDWKSFGGSAQAMLTQLDQKLKARDAAGGATYQPNAFKDVGTTLAQLQQLVLAHGQRLGGAAPTVNFDELESFVQAGVAGLEQTLTQALMKSPFDVLGAKSGQDGGAASGGNPAAPPAGSAPESAAPATPADI
;
A
#
# COMPACT_ATOMS: atom_id res chain seq x y z
N MET A 1 -22.72 17.48 0.45
CA MET A 1 -21.92 16.31 0.03
C MET A 1 -21.53 16.50 -1.42
N SER A 2 -20.25 16.39 -1.76
CA SER A 2 -19.75 16.47 -3.14
C SER A 2 -19.25 15.09 -3.57
N GLY A 3 -20.00 14.43 -4.46
CA GLY A 3 -19.65 13.12 -5.02
C GLY A 3 -19.47 13.23 -6.53
N LEU A 4 -18.57 12.41 -7.09
CA LEU A 4 -18.48 12.21 -8.53
C LEU A 4 -19.55 11.19 -8.95
N PHE A 5 -20.52 11.63 -9.74
CA PHE A 5 -21.60 10.78 -10.26
C PHE A 5 -21.36 10.49 -11.75
N SER A 6 -21.62 9.26 -12.17
CA SER A 6 -21.64 8.90 -13.59
C SER A 6 -22.84 9.51 -14.31
N LEU A 7 -22.74 9.72 -15.63
CA LEU A 7 -23.84 10.25 -16.45
C LEU A 7 -25.14 9.45 -16.27
N ASN A 8 -25.04 8.12 -16.22
CA ASN A 8 -26.19 7.23 -16.02
C ASN A 8 -26.82 7.39 -14.62
N GLN A 9 -26.03 7.68 -13.57
CA GLN A 9 -26.58 8.01 -12.25
C GLN A 9 -27.30 9.37 -12.26
N LEU A 10 -26.73 10.38 -12.93
CA LEU A 10 -27.35 11.70 -13.07
C LEU A 10 -28.64 11.66 -13.91
N GLN A 11 -28.69 10.85 -14.97
CA GLN A 11 -29.91 10.60 -15.75
C GLN A 11 -30.99 9.92 -14.89
N ASN A 12 -30.62 8.93 -14.06
CA ASN A 12 -31.56 8.28 -13.14
C ASN A 12 -32.06 9.23 -12.04
N MET A 13 -31.20 10.09 -11.48
CA MET A 13 -31.60 11.14 -10.53
C MET A 13 -32.46 12.23 -11.18
N ALA A 14 -32.19 12.60 -12.44
CA ALA A 14 -33.06 13.51 -13.20
C ALA A 14 -34.44 12.88 -13.48
N ALA A 15 -34.49 11.55 -13.64
CA ALA A 15 -35.73 10.80 -13.79
C ALA A 15 -36.47 10.53 -12.46
N SER A 16 -35.82 10.66 -11.29
CA SER A 16 -36.50 10.65 -9.98
C SER A 16 -36.97 12.05 -9.56
N GLY A 17 -36.17 13.08 -9.84
CA GLY A 17 -36.35 14.48 -9.43
C GLY A 17 -35.32 14.97 -8.40
N ASP A 18 -34.43 14.09 -7.93
CA ASP A 18 -33.52 14.34 -6.79
C ASP A 18 -32.17 14.98 -7.18
N VAL A 19 -32.12 15.73 -8.30
CA VAL A 19 -30.90 16.43 -8.73
C VAL A 19 -30.70 17.69 -7.89
N PRO A 20 -29.58 17.85 -7.16
CA PRO A 20 -29.30 19.08 -6.42
C PRO A 20 -29.20 20.28 -7.38
N PRO A 21 -29.81 21.44 -7.08
CA PRO A 21 -29.86 22.59 -8.01
C PRO A 21 -28.49 23.24 -8.28
N HIS A 22 -27.46 22.83 -7.54
CA HIS A 22 -26.06 23.26 -7.68
C HIS A 22 -25.14 22.11 -8.17
N ALA A 23 -25.70 21.03 -8.73
CA ALA A 23 -24.92 19.95 -9.31
C ALA A 23 -24.20 20.42 -10.58
N LEU A 24 -22.91 20.06 -10.66
CA LEU A 24 -22.03 20.37 -11.78
C LEU A 24 -21.63 19.09 -12.52
N LEU A 25 -21.58 19.15 -13.85
CA LEU A 25 -21.09 18.08 -14.73
C LEU A 25 -19.73 18.47 -15.31
N TRP A 26 -18.84 17.49 -15.44
CA TRP A 26 -17.62 17.61 -16.23
C TRP A 26 -17.61 16.56 -17.34
N HIS A 27 -17.07 16.92 -18.50
CA HIS A 27 -16.92 16.02 -19.64
C HIS A 27 -15.52 16.17 -20.25
N SER A 28 -14.97 15.09 -20.79
CA SER A 28 -13.72 15.13 -21.55
C SER A 28 -13.82 16.13 -22.71
N GLY A 29 -12.90 17.08 -22.80
CA GLY A 29 -12.90 18.15 -23.80
C GLY A 29 -13.59 19.45 -23.38
N TRP A 30 -14.16 19.55 -22.17
CA TRP A 30 -14.61 20.82 -21.61
C TRP A 30 -13.50 21.48 -20.76
N THR A 31 -13.42 22.81 -20.83
CA THR A 31 -12.41 23.61 -20.11
C THR A 31 -12.78 23.88 -18.65
N ASP A 32 -14.05 23.75 -18.29
CA ASP A 32 -14.56 23.92 -16.92
C ASP A 32 -15.84 23.09 -16.72
N PHE A 33 -16.21 22.90 -15.46
CA PHE A 33 -17.48 22.30 -15.05
C PHE A 33 -18.67 23.14 -15.54
N GLN A 34 -19.73 22.49 -16.02
CA GLN A 34 -20.99 23.15 -16.42
C GLN A 34 -22.12 22.80 -15.44
N PRO A 35 -23.03 23.73 -15.11
CA PRO A 35 -24.21 23.41 -14.32
C PRO A 35 -25.16 22.50 -15.10
N LEU A 36 -25.76 21.51 -14.43
CA LEU A 36 -26.60 20.48 -15.08
C LEU A 36 -27.77 21.06 -15.91
N SER A 37 -28.21 22.29 -15.62
CA SER A 37 -29.25 23.01 -16.37
C SER A 37 -28.85 23.41 -17.80
N THR A 38 -27.55 23.43 -18.14
CA THR A 38 -27.06 23.76 -19.48
C THR A 38 -26.86 22.54 -20.39
N VAL A 39 -27.12 21.33 -19.89
CA VAL A 39 -26.87 20.06 -20.59
C VAL A 39 -28.17 19.56 -21.26
N PRO A 40 -28.32 19.62 -22.60
CA PRO A 40 -29.60 19.35 -23.26
C PRO A 40 -30.12 17.91 -23.08
N GLU A 41 -29.20 16.95 -22.93
CA GLU A 41 -29.52 15.53 -22.76
C GLU A 41 -30.33 15.26 -21.47
N LEU A 42 -30.00 15.95 -20.38
CA LEU A 42 -30.68 15.80 -19.09
C LEU A 42 -32.04 16.52 -19.07
N ALA A 43 -32.19 17.61 -19.82
CA ALA A 43 -33.48 18.27 -20.01
C ALA A 43 -34.49 17.36 -20.72
N ASN A 44 -34.05 16.60 -21.73
CA ASN A 44 -34.89 15.62 -22.42
C ASN A 44 -35.29 14.46 -21.51
N ALA A 45 -34.37 13.95 -20.68
CA ALA A 45 -34.66 12.90 -19.71
C ALA A 45 -35.76 13.33 -18.72
N ALA A 46 -35.66 14.55 -18.16
CA ALA A 46 -36.65 15.10 -17.23
C ALA A 46 -38.05 15.32 -17.84
N GLN A 47 -38.13 15.62 -19.16
CA GLN A 47 -39.42 15.82 -19.84
C GLN A 47 -40.16 14.51 -20.14
N SER A 48 -39.43 13.43 -20.47
CA SER A 48 -40.01 12.15 -20.90
C SER A 48 -41.10 11.61 -19.96
N LYS A 49 -40.90 11.75 -18.64
CA LYS A 49 -41.79 11.22 -17.61
C LYS A 49 -43.12 11.99 -17.49
N ARG A 50 -43.20 13.24 -17.96
CA ARG A 50 -44.43 14.06 -17.90
C ARG A 50 -45.53 13.60 -18.88
N PHE A 51 -45.18 12.83 -19.91
CA PHE A 51 -46.14 12.28 -20.88
C PHE A 51 -46.51 10.81 -20.63
N ALA A 52 -45.80 10.10 -19.76
CA ALA A 52 -46.07 8.70 -19.43
C ALA A 52 -47.22 8.50 -18.42
N GLY A 53 -47.77 9.57 -17.85
CA GLY A 53 -48.82 9.56 -16.82
C GLY A 53 -50.25 9.32 -17.34
N GLY A 54 -50.43 8.63 -18.46
CA GLY A 54 -51.74 8.29 -19.05
C GLY A 54 -52.05 6.80 -18.89
N GLY A 55 -52.88 6.45 -17.90
CA GLY A 55 -53.14 5.05 -17.55
C GLY A 55 -54.12 4.33 -18.49
N ASN A 56 -53.95 3.01 -18.63
CA ASN A 56 -55.04 2.11 -19.01
C ASN A 56 -54.80 0.71 -18.44
N THR A 57 -55.84 0.09 -17.88
CA THR A 57 -55.73 -1.16 -17.09
C THR A 57 -56.56 -2.29 -17.72
N LEU A 58 -55.89 -3.19 -18.43
CA LEU A 58 -56.36 -4.51 -18.91
C LEU A 58 -55.13 -5.37 -19.25
N GLY A 59 -55.15 -6.70 -19.18
CA GLY A 59 -56.22 -7.60 -18.74
C GLY A 59 -56.12 -8.98 -19.41
N GLY A 60 -55.61 -9.98 -18.69
CA GLY A 60 -55.32 -11.33 -19.22
C GLY A 60 -53.95 -11.44 -19.91
N GLY A 61 -53.40 -12.64 -20.14
CA GLY A 61 -53.85 -13.98 -19.74
C GLY A 61 -52.84 -15.05 -20.20
N ILE A 62 -52.49 -15.99 -19.32
CA ILE A 62 -51.42 -16.99 -19.59
C ILE A 62 -52.02 -18.32 -20.09
N PRO A 63 -51.52 -18.83 -21.23
CA PRO A 63 -51.45 -20.28 -21.44
C PRO A 63 -50.10 -20.75 -22.03
N GLY A 64 -49.79 -22.03 -21.87
CA GLY A 64 -48.88 -22.73 -22.81
C GLY A 64 -47.45 -23.03 -22.33
N ALA A 65 -47.28 -23.73 -21.20
CA ALA A 65 -46.04 -24.48 -20.98
C ALA A 65 -46.04 -25.72 -21.90
N ALA A 66 -45.09 -25.79 -22.84
CA ALA A 66 -44.92 -26.94 -23.74
C ALA A 66 -43.48 -27.47 -23.67
N SER A 67 -43.34 -28.76 -23.38
CA SER A 67 -42.04 -29.43 -23.25
C SER A 67 -41.39 -29.72 -24.60
N LEU A 68 -40.07 -29.55 -24.69
CA LEU A 68 -39.28 -30.18 -25.75
C LEU A 68 -38.02 -30.84 -25.18
N ALA A 69 -38.14 -32.14 -24.90
CA ALA A 69 -37.00 -32.96 -24.48
C ALA A 69 -36.16 -33.41 -25.68
N GLY A 70 -34.89 -33.75 -25.42
CA GLY A 70 -34.12 -34.63 -26.30
C GLY A 70 -33.22 -33.96 -27.35
N ARG A 71 -32.04 -33.49 -26.92
CA ARG A 71 -30.79 -33.57 -27.70
C ARG A 71 -29.59 -33.71 -26.76
N LYS A 72 -28.85 -34.81 -26.87
CA LYS A 72 -27.59 -35.01 -26.14
C LYS A 72 -26.45 -34.30 -26.90
N PRO A 73 -25.73 -33.34 -26.31
CA PRO A 73 -24.44 -32.91 -26.83
C PRO A 73 -23.40 -34.00 -26.55
N VAL A 74 -22.64 -34.42 -27.56
CA VAL A 74 -21.48 -35.31 -27.39
C VAL A 74 -20.24 -34.44 -27.30
N PHE A 75 -19.72 -34.25 -26.09
CA PHE A 75 -18.39 -33.71 -25.83
C PHE A 75 -17.68 -34.57 -24.79
N ALA A 76 -16.39 -34.80 -24.99
CA ALA A 76 -15.58 -35.55 -24.04
C ALA A 76 -15.28 -34.69 -22.79
N PRO A 77 -15.31 -35.27 -21.57
CA PRO A 77 -14.92 -34.54 -20.37
C PRO A 77 -13.42 -34.25 -20.39
N ILE A 78 -13.05 -32.98 -20.24
CA ILE A 78 -11.67 -32.62 -19.87
C ILE A 78 -11.50 -32.99 -18.40
N THR A 79 -10.72 -34.03 -18.12
CA THR A 79 -10.51 -34.55 -16.76
C THR A 79 -9.67 -33.58 -15.93
N SER A 80 -10.25 -33.04 -14.87
CA SER A 80 -9.54 -32.27 -13.86
C SER A 80 -8.65 -33.18 -13.00
N ALA A 81 -7.33 -33.04 -13.16
CA ALA A 81 -6.32 -33.55 -12.25
C ALA A 81 -5.23 -32.48 -12.07
N ALA A 82 -4.63 -32.28 -10.90
CA ALA A 82 -4.83 -32.97 -9.62
C ALA A 82 -5.11 -31.97 -8.49
N ASN A 83 -5.90 -32.40 -7.50
CA ASN A 83 -5.95 -31.73 -6.20
C ASN A 83 -4.67 -32.07 -5.43
N VAL A 84 -3.87 -31.06 -5.08
CA VAL A 84 -2.71 -31.20 -4.19
C VAL A 84 -2.83 -30.09 -3.15
N GLY A 85 -3.37 -30.45 -1.99
CA GLY A 85 -3.23 -29.65 -0.77
C GLY A 85 -2.02 -30.13 0.01
N ASP A 86 -1.26 -29.19 0.57
CA ASP A 86 -0.21 -29.48 1.55
C ASP A 86 -0.43 -28.58 2.78
N GLU A 87 -0.65 -29.22 3.93
CA GLU A 87 -0.61 -28.57 5.24
C GLU A 87 0.85 -28.50 5.73
N GLU A 88 1.60 -27.43 5.45
CA GLU A 88 2.91 -27.24 6.07
C GLU A 88 2.77 -26.81 7.55
N ARG A 89 2.53 -27.83 8.39
CA ARG A 89 2.58 -27.76 9.84
C ARG A 89 4.04 -27.72 10.29
N THR A 90 4.57 -26.54 10.53
CA THR A 90 5.96 -26.35 10.99
C THR A 90 6.18 -26.89 12.39
N ASP A 91 6.88 -28.02 12.53
CA ASP A 91 7.64 -28.30 13.75
C ASP A 91 8.84 -29.24 13.50
N THR A 92 9.72 -29.38 14.50
CA THR A 92 11.12 -29.81 14.27
C THR A 92 11.47 -31.18 14.88
N ASN A 93 12.10 -32.08 14.08
CA ASN A 93 13.41 -32.69 14.39
C ASN A 93 13.88 -33.81 13.41
N ILE A 94 15.21 -33.95 13.33
CA ILE A 94 16.04 -35.17 13.16
C ILE A 94 15.44 -36.37 12.38
N SER A 95 16.03 -36.69 11.21
CA SER A 95 16.87 -37.90 11.03
C SER A 95 17.48 -38.00 9.61
N THR A 96 18.59 -38.73 9.45
CA THR A 96 19.27 -38.94 8.16
C THR A 96 18.79 -40.22 7.48
N GLY A 97 18.03 -40.08 6.38
CA GLY A 97 17.56 -41.21 5.56
C GLY A 97 17.89 -41.06 4.08
N LYS A 98 18.72 -41.95 3.52
CA LYS A 98 18.98 -42.00 2.07
C LYS A 98 17.81 -42.64 1.33
N PHE A 99 17.00 -41.86 0.64
CA PHE A 99 16.07 -42.37 -0.38
C PHE A 99 16.58 -42.10 -1.80
N LYS A 100 16.51 -43.11 -2.67
CA LYS A 100 16.73 -42.97 -4.12
C LYS A 100 15.41 -42.56 -4.77
N THR A 101 15.35 -41.37 -5.37
CA THR A 101 14.24 -40.98 -6.24
C THR A 101 14.42 -41.56 -7.65
N GLY A 102 13.40 -42.25 -8.16
CA GLY A 102 13.33 -42.66 -9.57
C GLY A 102 12.94 -41.47 -10.46
N ALA A 103 13.45 -41.44 -11.70
CA ALA A 103 13.30 -40.29 -12.59
C ALA A 103 12.32 -40.56 -13.75
N ALA A 104 11.26 -39.75 -13.82
CA ALA A 104 10.44 -39.55 -15.03
C ALA A 104 9.80 -38.16 -14.99
N GLY A 105 9.88 -37.40 -16.10
CA GLY A 105 9.33 -36.04 -16.22
C GLY A 105 10.31 -34.92 -15.79
N GLY A 106 11.04 -34.34 -16.75
CA GLY A 106 11.93 -33.18 -16.46
C GLY A 106 13.04 -32.86 -17.48
N ALA A 107 13.20 -33.66 -18.55
CA ALA A 107 14.34 -33.55 -19.46
C ALA A 107 14.36 -32.29 -20.37
N GLY A 108 13.21 -31.64 -20.58
CA GLY A 108 13.08 -30.51 -21.52
C GLY A 108 13.74 -29.21 -21.03
N LEU A 109 13.45 -28.78 -19.80
CA LEU A 109 13.81 -27.43 -19.34
C LEU A 109 15.31 -27.28 -19.03
N LYS A 110 15.98 -28.33 -18.50
CA LYS A 110 17.42 -28.31 -18.22
C LYS A 110 18.28 -28.06 -19.47
N ASN A 111 17.95 -28.73 -20.57
CA ASN A 111 18.62 -28.57 -21.86
C ASN A 111 18.49 -27.14 -22.45
N LEU A 112 17.51 -26.36 -21.99
CA LEU A 112 17.32 -24.98 -22.41
C LEU A 112 18.23 -24.02 -21.61
N LEU A 113 18.28 -24.20 -20.28
CA LEU A 113 19.12 -23.37 -19.39
C LEU A 113 20.62 -23.57 -19.63
N GLU A 114 21.08 -24.82 -19.78
CA GLU A 114 22.51 -25.11 -19.99
C GLU A 114 23.06 -24.48 -21.29
N LYS A 115 22.22 -24.37 -22.33
CA LYS A 115 22.56 -23.69 -23.59
C LYS A 115 22.59 -22.16 -23.47
N PHE A 116 21.89 -21.58 -22.50
CA PHE A 116 21.92 -20.15 -22.23
C PHE A 116 23.17 -19.75 -21.41
N THR A 117 23.49 -20.51 -20.36
CA THR A 117 24.64 -20.23 -19.49
C THR A 117 25.99 -20.42 -20.20
N ALA A 118 26.08 -21.36 -21.14
CA ALA A 118 27.32 -21.65 -21.88
C ALA A 118 27.79 -20.50 -22.80
N LYS A 119 26.98 -19.45 -23.02
CA LYS A 119 27.27 -18.37 -23.99
C LYS A 119 27.95 -17.12 -23.40
N PHE A 120 28.08 -17.00 -22.07
CA PHE A 120 28.56 -15.77 -21.41
C PHE A 120 29.91 -15.88 -20.67
N SER A 121 30.56 -17.04 -20.64
CA SER A 121 31.78 -17.29 -19.84
C SER A 121 33.07 -17.41 -20.68
N LYS A 122 33.45 -16.38 -21.44
CA LYS A 122 34.75 -16.36 -22.14
C LYS A 122 35.37 -14.96 -22.29
N LYS A 123 36.63 -14.83 -21.83
CA LYS A 123 37.42 -13.60 -21.52
C LYS A 123 37.02 -12.99 -20.16
N LYS A 124 37.96 -12.56 -19.30
CA LYS A 124 39.45 -12.57 -19.38
C LYS A 124 40.03 -12.75 -17.98
N ALA A 125 41.24 -13.31 -17.87
CA ALA A 125 41.98 -13.49 -16.61
C ALA A 125 43.49 -13.25 -16.81
N SER A 126 44.24 -13.23 -15.71
CA SER A 126 45.66 -12.82 -15.58
C SER A 126 45.91 -11.30 -15.76
N ALA A 127 46.90 -10.68 -15.10
CA ALA A 127 47.95 -11.24 -14.23
C ALA A 127 48.24 -10.36 -12.99
N ALA A 128 48.96 -10.93 -12.02
CA ALA A 128 49.56 -10.24 -10.87
C ALA A 128 50.88 -10.92 -10.50
N PRO A 129 51.81 -10.23 -9.81
CA PRO A 129 52.75 -10.92 -8.92
C PRO A 129 52.97 -10.26 -7.54
N ARG A 130 53.47 -11.10 -6.62
CA ARG A 130 54.16 -10.82 -5.32
C ARG A 130 55.43 -9.96 -5.53
N ALA A 131 56.13 -9.37 -4.55
CA ALA A 131 55.96 -8.94 -3.14
C ALA A 131 57.27 -8.13 -2.77
N ALA A 132 57.87 -7.96 -1.57
CA ALA A 132 57.70 -8.38 -0.17
C ALA A 132 58.55 -7.48 0.79
N GLY A 133 58.40 -7.62 2.12
CA GLY A 133 59.36 -7.09 3.14
C GLY A 133 59.14 -5.63 3.62
N GLU A 134 59.78 -5.13 4.69
CA GLU A 134 60.51 -5.79 5.81
C GLU A 134 60.70 -4.85 7.05
N LYS A 135 60.62 -5.41 8.28
CA LYS A 135 61.17 -5.00 9.61
C LYS A 135 61.25 -3.53 10.13
N THR A 136 60.69 -3.36 11.34
CA THR A 136 61.23 -2.67 12.56
C THR A 136 61.76 -1.21 12.55
N ARG A 137 61.33 -0.42 13.55
CA ARG A 137 62.24 0.12 14.59
C ARG A 137 61.53 0.55 15.90
N THR A 138 62.30 0.69 16.97
CA THR A 138 61.92 1.14 18.33
C THR A 138 62.46 2.54 18.67
N GLY A 139 61.85 3.22 19.66
CA GLY A 139 62.20 4.57 20.16
C GLY A 139 60.98 5.22 20.83
N LEU A 140 60.72 5.23 22.15
CA LEU A 140 61.46 5.55 23.39
C LEU A 140 61.50 7.05 23.77
N VAL A 141 60.96 7.37 24.97
CA VAL A 141 61.17 8.57 25.83
C VAL A 141 60.62 9.94 25.37
N GLY A 142 59.97 10.66 26.29
CA GLY A 142 59.56 12.07 26.09
C GLY A 142 58.68 12.71 27.18
N GLN A 143 59.00 12.58 28.47
CA GLN A 143 58.30 13.32 29.54
C GLN A 143 58.89 14.73 29.76
N PRO A 144 58.07 15.79 29.87
CA PRO A 144 58.45 17.04 30.50
C PRO A 144 57.91 17.12 31.94
N THR A 145 58.80 17.41 32.90
CA THR A 145 58.46 17.86 34.26
C THR A 145 58.73 19.38 34.39
N PHE A 146 58.72 19.93 35.62
CA PHE A 146 58.92 21.35 35.97
C PHE A 146 57.70 22.29 35.67
N THR A 147 57.40 23.34 36.46
CA THR A 147 58.02 23.85 37.70
C THR A 147 56.97 24.28 38.75
N LYS A 148 57.29 24.19 40.04
CA LYS A 148 56.46 24.67 41.16
C LYS A 148 56.92 26.07 41.61
N GLY A 149 56.25 27.12 41.16
CA GLY A 149 56.57 28.51 41.55
C GLY A 149 55.94 28.94 42.87
N SER A 150 56.74 29.39 43.84
CA SER A 150 56.27 29.87 45.15
C SER A 150 56.51 31.38 45.32
N GLY A 151 55.44 32.16 45.46
CA GLY A 151 55.51 33.61 45.76
C GLY A 151 54.67 33.97 46.99
N LYS A 152 55.31 34.29 48.12
CA LYS A 152 54.67 34.90 49.29
C LYS A 152 54.93 36.40 49.29
N VAL A 153 53.88 37.21 49.27
CA VAL A 153 53.91 38.63 49.66
C VAL A 153 52.70 38.88 50.56
N ALA A 154 52.88 39.60 51.66
CA ALA A 154 51.83 39.86 52.64
C ALA A 154 51.82 41.35 53.05
N PRO A 155 50.70 42.06 52.83
CA PRO A 155 50.48 43.38 53.41
C PRO A 155 49.79 43.27 54.79
N LYS A 156 50.22 44.09 55.76
CA LYS A 156 49.45 44.38 56.98
C LYS A 156 48.56 45.60 56.73
N GLY A 157 47.31 45.61 57.21
CA GLY A 157 46.60 46.88 57.41
C GLY A 157 45.08 46.84 57.57
N GLY A 158 44.58 47.47 58.63
CA GLY A 158 43.24 48.06 58.67
C GLY A 158 42.14 47.27 59.40
N LYS A 159 41.65 47.80 60.52
CA LYS A 159 40.44 47.30 61.22
C LYS A 159 39.12 47.48 60.43
N ALA A 160 39.18 48.02 59.21
CA ALA A 160 38.05 48.09 58.28
C ALA A 160 37.77 46.77 57.53
N GLU A 161 38.67 45.78 57.62
CA GLU A 161 38.50 44.50 56.93
C GLU A 161 37.34 43.65 57.46
N SER A 162 36.96 43.73 58.75
CA SER A 162 35.96 42.82 59.33
C SER A 162 34.60 42.93 58.63
N LEU A 163 34.12 44.15 58.39
CA LEU A 163 32.85 44.39 57.70
C LEU A 163 32.91 43.96 56.23
N LYS A 164 34.03 44.20 55.53
CA LYS A 164 34.23 43.70 54.16
C LYS A 164 34.30 42.17 54.09
N ARG A 165 34.95 41.51 55.07
CA ARG A 165 35.03 40.04 55.14
C ARG A 165 33.69 39.40 55.48
N VAL A 166 32.89 40.00 56.37
CA VAL A 166 31.51 39.56 56.64
C VAL A 166 30.62 39.77 55.40
N LEU A 167 30.69 40.93 54.74
CA LEU A 167 29.88 41.18 53.55
C LEU A 167 30.31 40.32 52.34
N MET A 168 31.61 40.04 52.18
CA MET A 168 32.10 39.02 51.25
C MET A 168 31.62 37.62 51.62
N LEU A 169 31.67 37.22 52.91
CA LEU A 169 31.17 35.91 53.33
C LEU A 169 29.68 35.75 53.04
N VAL A 170 28.86 36.75 53.38
CA VAL A 170 27.43 36.74 53.05
C VAL A 170 27.24 36.68 51.54
N PHE A 171 27.84 37.56 50.75
CA PHE A 171 27.68 37.56 49.29
C PHE A 171 28.18 36.26 48.65
N PHE A 172 29.30 35.70 49.12
CA PHE A 172 29.85 34.43 48.65
C PHE A 172 28.95 33.25 49.04
N PHE A 173 28.37 33.23 50.24
CA PHE A 173 27.38 32.22 50.62
C PHE A 173 26.03 32.38 49.90
N THR A 174 25.56 33.60 49.64
CA THR A 174 24.36 33.83 48.82
C THR A 174 24.60 33.42 47.37
N LEU A 175 25.80 33.65 46.83
CA LEU A 175 26.18 33.23 45.48
C LEU A 175 26.50 31.72 45.40
N LEU A 176 26.99 31.10 46.48
CA LEU A 176 27.05 29.62 46.59
C LEU A 176 25.66 29.00 46.75
N ALA A 177 24.71 29.66 47.43
CA ALA A 177 23.35 29.16 47.59
C ALA A 177 22.55 29.30 46.29
N ALA A 178 22.44 30.51 45.74
CA ALA A 178 21.72 30.75 44.49
C ALA A 178 22.42 30.11 43.28
N GLY A 179 23.75 30.30 43.17
CA GLY A 179 24.54 29.73 42.09
C GLY A 179 24.75 28.24 42.23
N GLY A 180 25.12 27.74 43.41
CA GLY A 180 25.43 26.32 43.63
C GLY A 180 24.23 25.39 43.56
N TYR A 181 23.03 25.83 43.96
CA TYR A 181 21.82 25.01 43.77
C TYR A 181 21.49 24.86 42.28
N GLY A 182 21.58 25.96 41.51
CA GLY A 182 21.45 25.93 40.05
C GLY A 182 22.58 25.17 39.34
N TYR A 183 23.79 25.18 39.88
CA TYR A 183 24.92 24.42 39.33
C TYR A 183 24.72 22.92 39.53
N LEU A 184 24.34 22.48 40.74
CA LEU A 184 24.12 21.07 41.04
C LEU A 184 22.99 20.46 40.19
N THR A 185 21.90 21.19 39.94
CA THR A 185 20.84 20.74 39.02
C THR A 185 21.26 20.76 37.55
N PHE A 186 22.26 21.55 37.14
CA PHE A 186 22.78 21.57 35.76
C PHE A 186 23.72 20.40 35.43
N PHE A 187 24.43 19.88 36.43
CA PHE A 187 25.38 18.77 36.26
C PHE A 187 24.77 17.39 36.56
N ALA A 188 23.75 17.30 37.41
CA ALA A 188 22.94 16.10 37.58
C ALA A 188 22.00 15.89 36.38
N SER A 189 22.54 15.39 35.26
CA SER A 189 21.69 14.92 34.15
C SER A 189 20.77 13.80 34.64
N PRO A 190 19.45 13.88 34.43
CA PRO A 190 18.51 12.92 34.99
C PRO A 190 18.47 11.59 34.22
N ILE A 191 19.17 11.49 33.07
CA ILE A 191 19.29 10.25 32.30
C ILE A 191 20.16 9.25 33.08
N PRO A 192 19.66 8.04 33.41
CA PRO A 192 20.44 7.02 34.11
C PRO A 192 21.74 6.67 33.36
N SER A 193 22.83 6.43 34.07
CA SER A 193 24.14 6.11 33.46
C SER A 193 24.28 4.65 33.00
N ASP A 194 23.31 3.81 33.37
CA ASP A 194 23.23 2.36 33.18
C ASP A 194 22.28 1.92 32.05
N LEU A 195 21.78 2.86 31.23
CA LEU A 195 21.04 2.51 30.00
C LEU A 195 21.94 1.72 29.04
N ASP A 196 21.37 0.69 28.42
CA ASP A 196 22.04 -0.27 27.54
C ASP A 196 22.26 0.26 26.10
N VAL A 197 22.74 1.51 25.99
CA VAL A 197 23.02 2.23 24.74
C VAL A 197 24.53 2.36 24.49
N ILE A 198 24.94 2.85 23.31
CA ILE A 198 26.36 3.17 23.03
C ILE A 198 26.75 4.46 23.77
N ALA A 199 28.02 4.61 24.16
CA ALA A 199 28.52 5.80 24.86
C ALA A 199 28.27 7.10 24.06
N ASP A 200 28.54 7.07 22.75
CA ASP A 200 28.28 8.16 21.81
C ASP A 200 26.79 8.55 21.81
N ASP A 201 25.89 7.56 21.73
CA ASP A 201 24.43 7.77 21.78
C ASP A 201 23.97 8.30 23.15
N MET A 202 24.62 7.86 24.24
CA MET A 202 24.39 8.33 25.61
C MET A 202 24.79 9.80 25.80
N GLU A 203 25.88 10.25 25.20
CA GLU A 203 26.27 11.66 25.23
C GLU A 203 25.28 12.53 24.44
N LEU A 204 24.84 12.08 23.26
CA LEU A 204 23.85 12.77 22.43
C LEU A 204 22.45 12.82 23.07
N LEU A 205 22.03 11.76 23.76
CA LEU A 205 20.83 11.78 24.62
C LEU A 205 20.95 12.87 25.70
N LYS A 206 22.09 12.94 26.39
CA LYS A 206 22.33 13.89 27.49
C LYS A 206 22.47 15.33 27.02
N GLU A 207 23.03 15.56 25.83
CA GLU A 207 23.04 16.88 25.18
C GLU A 207 21.62 17.30 24.78
N THR A 208 20.83 16.39 24.20
CA THR A 208 19.46 16.65 23.76
C THR A 208 18.55 17.05 24.92
N VAL A 209 18.64 16.36 26.07
CA VAL A 209 17.89 16.71 27.29
C VAL A 209 18.34 18.06 27.90
N LYS A 210 19.60 18.46 27.70
CA LYS A 210 20.13 19.76 28.18
C LYS A 210 19.80 20.95 27.28
N ALA A 211 19.28 20.73 26.07
CA ALA A 211 18.99 21.79 25.13
C ALA A 211 17.83 22.69 25.64
N PRO A 212 17.98 24.03 25.69
CA PRO A 212 16.92 24.92 26.18
C PRO A 212 15.60 24.71 25.41
N ALA A 213 14.48 24.55 26.12
CA ALA A 213 13.16 24.39 25.49
C ALA A 213 12.74 25.58 24.60
N ALA A 214 13.35 26.76 24.82
CA ALA A 214 13.19 27.94 23.97
C ALA A 214 13.80 27.79 22.55
N GLU A 215 14.67 26.81 22.33
CA GLU A 215 15.23 26.47 21.00
C GLU A 215 14.36 25.47 20.22
N GLY A 216 13.14 25.20 20.70
CA GLY A 216 12.19 24.23 20.15
C GLY A 216 12.40 22.82 20.68
N GLY A 217 11.39 21.96 20.47
CA GLY A 217 11.47 20.56 20.85
C GLY A 217 12.51 19.79 20.03
N ARG A 218 13.50 19.21 20.72
CA ARG A 218 14.51 18.32 20.14
C ARG A 218 14.20 16.86 20.49
N LEU A 219 14.53 15.97 19.56
CA LEU A 219 14.36 14.53 19.70
C LEU A 219 15.66 13.85 19.26
N TYR A 220 16.17 12.95 20.09
CA TYR A 220 17.27 12.04 19.72
C TYR A 220 16.90 10.62 20.12
N LEU A 221 17.06 9.68 19.19
CA LEU A 221 16.61 8.29 19.31
C LEU A 221 17.81 7.34 19.34
N ALA A 222 18.12 6.85 20.53
CA ALA A 222 19.13 5.83 20.75
C ALA A 222 18.51 4.41 20.70
N PRO A 223 19.14 3.45 20.02
CA PRO A 223 18.76 2.05 20.12
C PRO A 223 19.32 1.41 21.40
N ALA A 224 18.59 0.46 21.97
CA ALA A 224 19.19 -0.53 22.85
C ALA A 224 20.21 -1.38 22.08
N ARG A 225 21.37 -1.60 22.69
CA ARG A 225 22.42 -2.55 22.28
C ARG A 225 22.44 -3.78 23.21
N GLY A 226 21.90 -3.66 24.42
CA GLY A 226 22.05 -4.65 25.48
C GLY A 226 23.47 -4.66 26.06
N THR A 227 23.67 -5.55 27.04
CA THR A 227 24.97 -5.83 27.66
C THR A 227 25.55 -7.15 27.14
N ASP A 228 26.78 -7.51 27.55
CA ASP A 228 27.33 -8.85 27.24
C ASP A 228 26.56 -9.99 27.96
N GLU A 229 25.86 -9.70 29.06
CA GLU A 229 24.99 -10.65 29.78
C GLU A 229 23.57 -10.69 29.20
N THR A 230 23.08 -9.54 28.74
CA THR A 230 21.73 -9.33 28.18
C THR A 230 21.80 -8.60 26.84
N PRO A 231 22.28 -9.24 25.76
CA PRO A 231 22.40 -8.61 24.45
C PRO A 231 21.01 -8.23 23.91
N ALA A 232 20.92 -7.11 23.18
CA ALA A 232 19.65 -6.66 22.62
C ALA A 232 19.06 -7.69 21.66
N ASP A 233 17.74 -7.91 21.78
CA ASP A 233 17.01 -8.73 20.82
C ASP A 233 16.82 -7.94 19.50
N ASP A 234 17.65 -8.25 18.50
CA ASP A 234 17.54 -7.71 17.14
C ASP A 234 16.12 -7.90 16.53
N ASN A 235 15.28 -8.79 17.08
CA ASN A 235 13.94 -9.14 16.60
C ASN A 235 12.81 -8.36 17.31
N ALA A 236 13.04 -7.88 18.52
CA ALA A 236 12.13 -7.09 19.35
C ALA A 236 12.86 -5.85 19.92
N PRO A 237 13.40 -4.97 19.05
CA PRO A 237 14.34 -3.93 19.47
C PRO A 237 13.69 -2.94 20.45
N LYS A 238 14.44 -2.61 21.51
CA LYS A 238 14.10 -1.55 22.47
C LYS A 238 14.74 -0.24 22.02
N PHE A 239 14.07 0.88 22.31
CA PHE A 239 14.50 2.21 21.89
C PHE A 239 14.27 3.25 22.98
N TYR A 240 15.13 4.27 23.01
CA TYR A 240 15.11 5.37 23.95
C TYR A 240 15.06 6.70 23.19
N VAL A 241 14.04 7.53 23.43
CA VAL A 241 13.97 8.90 22.90
C VAL A 241 14.28 9.88 24.03
N GLY A 242 15.43 10.55 23.93
CA GLY A 242 15.77 11.71 24.76
C GLY A 242 15.21 12.98 24.13
N THR A 243 14.74 13.91 24.96
CA THR A 243 14.10 15.15 24.50
C THR A 243 14.23 16.28 25.51
N ASN A 244 14.07 17.53 25.10
CA ASN A 244 13.90 18.67 26.02
C ASN A 244 12.41 19.01 26.30
N LEU A 245 11.47 18.23 25.75
CA LEU A 245 10.04 18.34 26.04
C LEU A 245 9.74 17.97 27.51
N PRO A 246 8.68 18.52 28.13
CA PRO A 246 8.33 18.23 29.51
C PRO A 246 7.84 16.78 29.71
N ALA A 247 7.98 16.29 30.94
CA ALA A 247 7.38 15.02 31.34
C ALA A 247 5.86 15.05 31.14
N GLY A 248 5.30 13.94 30.68
CA GLY A 248 3.88 13.83 30.28
C GLY A 248 3.60 14.10 28.79
N THR A 249 4.54 14.68 28.02
CA THR A 249 4.35 14.81 26.57
C THR A 249 4.35 13.43 25.89
N ALA A 250 3.42 13.22 24.95
CA ALA A 250 3.35 12.00 24.15
C ALA A 250 4.35 12.06 22.98
N ILE A 251 5.10 10.97 22.80
CA ILE A 251 5.99 10.74 21.66
C ILE A 251 5.46 9.52 20.89
N SER A 252 5.39 9.63 19.57
CA SER A 252 5.05 8.52 18.69
C SER A 252 6.21 8.12 17.80
N LEU A 253 6.35 6.82 17.60
CA LEU A 253 7.40 6.16 16.83
C LEU A 253 6.74 5.37 15.69
N SER A 254 6.80 5.89 14.47
CA SER A 254 6.35 5.21 13.26
C SER A 254 7.50 4.45 12.62
N ILE A 255 7.26 3.19 12.27
CA ILE A 255 8.22 2.28 11.64
C ILE A 255 7.61 1.80 10.34
N VAL A 256 8.20 2.21 9.21
CA VAL A 256 7.75 1.89 7.86
C VAL A 256 8.82 1.05 7.16
N GLY A 257 8.51 -0.20 6.87
CA GLY A 257 9.41 -1.15 6.20
C GLY A 257 9.57 -0.82 4.72
N LYS A 258 10.82 -0.71 4.25
CA LYS A 258 11.13 -0.35 2.86
C LYS A 258 10.67 -1.46 1.90
N PRO A 259 9.83 -1.16 0.90
CA PRO A 259 9.39 -2.15 -0.09
C PRO A 259 10.57 -2.88 -0.74
N GLY A 260 10.45 -4.21 -0.85
CA GLY A 260 11.51 -5.04 -1.43
C GLY A 260 12.78 -5.21 -0.59
N SER A 261 12.81 -4.73 0.66
CA SER A 261 13.83 -5.10 1.66
C SER A 261 13.32 -6.12 2.68
N LEU A 262 12.01 -6.17 2.90
CA LEU A 262 11.39 -7.02 3.91
C LEU A 262 11.38 -8.51 3.48
N VAL A 263 11.68 -9.39 4.43
CA VAL A 263 11.52 -10.84 4.31
C VAL A 263 10.08 -11.22 4.70
N ASN A 264 9.43 -12.05 3.88
CA ASN A 264 8.09 -12.61 4.09
C ASN A 264 6.91 -11.60 4.13
N ARG A 265 7.16 -10.30 4.04
CA ARG A 265 6.13 -9.26 3.83
C ARG A 265 6.56 -8.27 2.75
N VAL A 266 5.60 -7.62 2.11
CA VAL A 266 5.86 -6.69 1.00
C VAL A 266 6.03 -5.25 1.50
N SER A 267 5.16 -4.89 2.44
CA SER A 267 5.17 -3.67 3.23
C SER A 267 5.02 -4.02 4.71
N PHE A 268 5.36 -3.07 5.57
CA PHE A 268 5.07 -3.10 7.00
C PHE A 268 4.94 -1.65 7.44
N GLU A 269 3.90 -1.31 8.20
CA GLU A 269 3.81 -0.04 8.89
C GLU A 269 3.24 -0.27 10.28
N LYS A 270 3.86 0.35 11.28
CA LYS A 270 3.35 0.33 12.66
C LYS A 270 3.74 1.59 13.40
N GLN A 271 2.80 2.14 14.15
CA GLN A 271 3.04 3.25 15.07
C GLN A 271 2.95 2.74 16.51
N PHE A 272 3.94 3.14 17.31
CA PHE A 272 3.99 2.93 18.75
C PHE A 272 3.93 4.29 19.45
N SER A 273 3.45 4.34 20.69
CA SER A 273 3.39 5.56 21.48
C SER A 273 3.97 5.34 22.87
N ALA A 274 4.76 6.30 23.34
CA ALA A 274 5.30 6.36 24.69
C ALA A 274 5.12 7.78 25.26
N VAL A 275 5.34 7.94 26.56
CA VAL A 275 5.25 9.24 27.24
C VAL A 275 6.64 9.61 27.77
N VAL A 276 6.99 10.89 27.71
CA VAL A 276 8.22 11.42 28.34
C VAL A 276 8.11 11.25 29.85
N GLY A 277 9.00 10.45 30.44
CA GLY A 277 9.12 10.30 31.89
C GLY A 277 9.84 11.49 32.54
N GLU A 278 9.90 11.49 33.88
CA GLU A 278 10.57 12.55 34.67
C GLU A 278 12.02 12.80 34.26
N ASN A 279 12.71 11.75 33.77
CA ASN A 279 14.09 11.82 33.29
C ASN A 279 14.24 12.39 31.86
N HIS A 280 13.19 13.05 31.33
CA HIS A 280 13.12 13.57 29.96
C HIS A 280 13.40 12.50 28.87
N LEU A 281 12.99 11.27 29.18
CA LEU A 281 13.23 10.07 28.38
C LEU A 281 11.90 9.35 28.13
N ALA A 282 11.57 9.07 26.88
CA ALA A 282 10.48 8.16 26.52
C ALA A 282 11.08 6.81 26.10
N VAL A 283 10.54 5.71 26.64
CA VAL A 283 11.04 4.35 26.41
C VAL A 283 10.04 3.58 25.57
N PHE A 284 10.53 2.98 24.47
CA PHE A 284 9.77 2.10 23.60
C PHE A 284 10.29 0.68 23.79
N GLU A 285 9.63 -0.10 24.63
CA GLU A 285 10.02 -1.47 24.93
C GLU A 285 9.50 -2.46 23.87
N ARG A 286 10.33 -3.45 23.53
CA ARG A 286 9.99 -4.62 22.69
C ARG A 286 9.07 -4.30 21.51
N LEU A 287 9.61 -3.63 20.51
CA LEU A 287 8.84 -3.32 19.30
C LEU A 287 8.52 -4.60 18.53
N GLU A 288 7.27 -5.04 18.64
CA GLU A 288 6.78 -6.33 18.15
C GLU A 288 5.50 -6.19 17.33
N ASP A 289 5.22 -7.20 16.51
CA ASP A 289 4.00 -7.31 15.73
C ASP A 289 3.05 -8.40 16.25
N GLU A 290 2.09 -8.00 17.09
CA GLU A 290 1.10 -8.92 17.69
C GLU A 290 1.75 -10.05 18.52
N GLY A 291 2.83 -9.73 19.25
CA GLY A 291 3.63 -10.72 19.99
C GLY A 291 4.56 -11.56 19.09
N LYS A 292 4.68 -11.22 17.80
CA LYS A 292 5.62 -11.83 16.85
C LYS A 292 6.78 -10.85 16.62
N PRO A 293 8.00 -11.35 16.31
CA PRO A 293 9.13 -10.49 15.96
C PRO A 293 8.84 -9.66 14.70
N LEU A 294 9.50 -8.50 14.58
CA LEU A 294 9.41 -7.67 13.36
C LEU A 294 9.95 -8.43 12.14
N PRO A 295 9.36 -8.26 10.93
CA PRO A 295 9.94 -8.80 9.71
C PRO A 295 11.39 -8.35 9.52
N MET A 296 12.26 -9.28 9.12
CA MET A 296 13.68 -8.99 8.85
C MET A 296 13.81 -8.10 7.60
N GLY A 297 14.42 -6.92 7.72
CA GLY A 297 14.57 -5.99 6.59
C GLY A 297 15.01 -4.57 6.97
N GLU A 298 14.90 -3.65 6.01
CA GLU A 298 15.22 -2.23 6.21
C GLU A 298 13.94 -1.41 6.46
N TYR A 299 14.06 -0.41 7.31
CA TYR A 299 12.94 0.39 7.81
C TYR A 299 13.32 1.86 7.86
N ALA A 300 12.41 2.73 7.44
CA ALA A 300 12.41 4.13 7.81
C ALA A 300 11.74 4.26 9.19
N VAL A 301 12.51 4.74 10.17
CA VAL A 301 12.07 4.97 11.55
C VAL A 301 11.85 6.47 11.72
N LYS A 302 10.65 6.87 12.16
CA LYS A 302 10.22 8.26 12.33
C LYS A 302 9.76 8.52 13.76
N VAL A 303 10.26 9.58 14.38
CA VAL A 303 9.85 10.04 15.72
C VAL A 303 9.14 11.37 15.60
N ASN A 304 7.90 11.43 16.06
CA ASN A 304 7.09 12.66 16.10
C ASN A 304 6.62 12.91 17.54
N ALA A 305 6.79 14.14 18.02
CA ALA A 305 6.23 14.64 19.27
C ALA A 305 5.72 16.06 19.06
N ASP A 306 4.71 16.48 19.81
CA ASP A 306 4.18 17.84 19.67
C ASP A 306 5.21 18.89 20.11
N GLY A 307 5.24 20.04 19.43
CA GLY A 307 6.23 21.10 19.63
C GLY A 307 7.67 20.76 19.21
N ALA A 308 7.94 19.59 18.61
CA ALA A 308 9.28 19.14 18.24
C ALA A 308 9.47 18.91 16.73
N THR A 309 10.72 19.05 16.28
CA THR A 309 11.11 18.73 14.90
C THR A 309 11.12 17.20 14.70
N PRO A 310 10.39 16.65 13.71
CA PRO A 310 10.40 15.22 13.41
C PRO A 310 11.79 14.67 13.11
N LEU A 311 12.16 13.56 13.74
CA LEU A 311 13.38 12.82 13.46
C LEU A 311 13.07 11.65 12.50
N SER A 312 13.88 11.43 11.47
CA SER A 312 13.71 10.31 10.53
C SER A 312 15.06 9.74 10.10
N PHE A 313 15.23 8.42 10.16
CA PHE A 313 16.42 7.72 9.66
C PHE A 313 16.12 6.29 9.23
N ASP A 314 17.07 5.67 8.53
CA ASP A 314 16.98 4.28 8.08
C ASP A 314 17.69 3.33 9.04
N ARG A 315 17.05 2.19 9.37
CA ARG A 315 17.61 1.13 10.21
C ARG A 315 17.33 -0.26 9.63
N PHE A 316 18.23 -1.21 9.88
CA PHE A 316 17.94 -2.64 9.71
C PHE A 316 17.37 -3.21 11.02
N MET A 317 16.32 -4.03 10.94
CA MET A 317 15.69 -4.69 12.11
C MET A 317 15.26 -6.12 11.77
N GLY A 318 14.98 -6.94 12.79
CA GLY A 318 14.63 -8.35 12.63
C GLY A 318 15.84 -9.27 12.45
N GLY A 319 16.99 -8.94 13.08
CA GLY A 319 18.23 -9.73 13.02
C GLY A 319 19.43 -8.97 12.43
N LYS A 320 20.48 -9.72 12.05
CA LYS A 320 21.72 -9.18 11.46
C LYS A 320 21.67 -9.23 9.93
N LYS A 321 22.07 -8.13 9.27
CA LYS A 321 22.14 -7.98 7.80
C LYS A 321 23.28 -8.80 7.17
N GLY A 322 23.17 -10.13 7.25
CA GLY A 322 24.16 -11.10 6.74
C GLY A 322 23.65 -11.96 5.58
N ALA A 323 24.38 -13.04 5.26
CA ALA A 323 24.03 -13.95 4.17
C ALA A 323 22.62 -14.56 4.32
N VAL A 324 22.24 -14.97 5.53
CA VAL A 324 20.91 -15.55 5.82
C VAL A 324 19.76 -14.59 5.49
N TYR A 325 19.95 -13.28 5.69
CA TYR A 325 18.99 -12.26 5.27
C TYR A 325 18.88 -12.21 3.74
N GLN A 326 20.02 -12.14 3.04
CA GLN A 326 20.05 -12.07 1.57
C GLN A 326 19.45 -13.32 0.92
N ASP A 327 19.74 -14.51 1.45
CA ASP A 327 19.16 -15.78 0.96
C ASP A 327 17.64 -15.85 1.18
N ARG A 328 17.15 -15.40 2.35
CA ARG A 328 15.71 -15.33 2.64
C ARG A 328 15.01 -14.29 1.77
N LEU A 329 15.58 -13.10 1.63
CA LEU A 329 15.05 -12.03 0.79
C LEU A 329 15.04 -12.45 -0.69
N LYS A 330 16.09 -13.13 -1.18
CA LYS A 330 16.11 -13.67 -2.54
C LYS A 330 15.01 -14.71 -2.74
N LYS A 331 14.88 -15.71 -1.85
CA LYS A 331 13.80 -16.71 -1.94
C LYS A 331 12.41 -16.08 -1.94
N TYR A 332 12.20 -15.03 -1.13
CA TYR A 332 10.95 -14.29 -1.08
C TYR A 332 10.67 -13.50 -2.38
N LYS A 333 11.71 -12.86 -2.95
CA LYS A 333 11.64 -12.20 -4.27
C LYS A 333 11.36 -13.18 -5.40
N ASP A 334 12.07 -14.31 -5.44
CA ASP A 334 11.87 -15.37 -6.41
C ASP A 334 10.43 -15.91 -6.35
N LYS A 335 9.89 -16.11 -5.13
CA LYS A 335 8.50 -16.54 -4.92
C LYS A 335 7.48 -15.51 -5.43
N LEU A 336 7.59 -14.25 -5.01
CA LEU A 336 6.68 -13.19 -5.45
C LEU A 336 6.73 -12.97 -6.97
N GLN A 337 7.90 -13.12 -7.59
CA GLN A 337 8.01 -13.05 -9.06
C GLN A 337 7.28 -14.24 -9.72
N ALA A 338 7.45 -15.47 -9.23
CA ALA A 338 6.75 -16.64 -9.77
C ALA A 338 5.22 -16.56 -9.59
N GLU A 339 4.74 -16.01 -8.47
CA GLU A 339 3.32 -15.74 -8.23
C GLU A 339 2.78 -14.62 -9.15
N TYR A 340 3.58 -13.58 -9.40
CA TYR A 340 3.24 -12.51 -10.34
C TYR A 340 3.19 -12.99 -11.79
N ASP A 341 4.22 -13.69 -12.25
CA ASP A 341 4.34 -14.22 -13.61
C ASP A 341 3.18 -15.18 -13.93
N LYS A 342 2.76 -15.98 -12.94
CA LYS A 342 1.56 -16.83 -13.02
C LYS A 342 0.27 -16.02 -13.17
N GLU A 343 0.06 -14.99 -12.35
CA GLU A 343 -1.11 -14.10 -12.48
C GLU A 343 -1.11 -13.36 -13.84
N MET A 344 0.06 -12.95 -14.33
CA MET A 344 0.19 -12.28 -15.64
C MET A 344 -0.06 -13.23 -16.81
N GLN A 345 0.34 -14.51 -16.69
CA GLN A 345 -0.02 -15.55 -17.66
C GLN A 345 -1.53 -15.82 -17.66
N GLU A 346 -2.15 -15.98 -16.49
CA GLU A 346 -3.60 -16.20 -16.36
C GLU A 346 -4.41 -15.02 -16.91
N LEU A 347 -3.95 -13.79 -16.67
CA LEU A 347 -4.55 -12.57 -17.24
C LEU A 347 -4.40 -12.54 -18.76
N ARG A 348 -3.20 -12.83 -19.29
CA ARG A 348 -2.92 -12.93 -20.73
C ARG A 348 -3.83 -13.96 -21.41
N GLU A 349 -3.87 -15.20 -20.93
CA GLU A 349 -4.68 -16.27 -21.52
C GLU A 349 -6.18 -15.90 -21.57
N THR A 350 -6.65 -15.18 -20.55
CA THR A 350 -8.04 -14.70 -20.47
C THR A 350 -8.30 -13.57 -21.47
N ILE A 351 -7.39 -12.61 -21.61
CA ILE A 351 -7.46 -11.52 -22.59
C ILE A 351 -7.36 -12.04 -24.03
N ASP A 352 -6.42 -12.95 -24.32
CA ASP A 352 -6.25 -13.56 -25.63
C ASP A 352 -7.52 -14.33 -26.06
N THR A 353 -8.15 -15.05 -25.12
CA THR A 353 -9.45 -15.74 -25.38
C THR A 353 -10.57 -14.74 -25.63
N LEU A 354 -10.69 -13.68 -24.82
CA LEU A 354 -11.70 -12.63 -24.97
C LEU A 354 -11.55 -11.88 -26.31
N LYS A 355 -10.30 -11.58 -26.70
CA LYS A 355 -9.95 -10.94 -27.97
C LYS A 355 -10.32 -11.82 -29.18
N ALA A 356 -10.05 -13.12 -29.12
CA ALA A 356 -10.48 -14.07 -30.15
C ALA A 356 -12.00 -14.11 -30.29
N LEU A 357 -12.73 -14.26 -29.18
CA LEU A 357 -14.20 -14.25 -29.15
C LEU A 357 -14.79 -12.93 -29.69
N SER A 358 -14.19 -11.79 -29.34
CA SER A 358 -14.58 -10.48 -29.85
C SER A 358 -14.36 -10.37 -31.36
N GLY A 359 -13.21 -10.82 -31.87
CA GLY A 359 -12.87 -10.80 -33.29
C GLY A 359 -13.80 -11.68 -34.13
N ASP A 360 -14.09 -12.90 -33.69
CA ASP A 360 -15.06 -13.78 -34.35
C ASP A 360 -16.49 -13.22 -34.29
N THR A 361 -16.88 -12.58 -33.17
CA THR A 361 -18.19 -11.93 -33.04
C THR A 361 -18.33 -10.77 -34.01
N ALA A 362 -17.35 -9.85 -34.07
CA ALA A 362 -17.35 -8.73 -35.02
C ALA A 362 -17.36 -9.22 -36.48
N LYS A 363 -16.59 -10.28 -36.80
CA LYS A 363 -16.61 -10.92 -38.12
C LYS A 363 -17.98 -11.48 -38.47
N LYS A 364 -18.65 -12.18 -37.54
CA LYS A 364 -20.00 -12.71 -37.75
C LYS A 364 -21.05 -11.60 -37.88
N ILE A 365 -20.88 -10.51 -37.14
CA ILE A 365 -21.70 -9.30 -37.27
C ILE A 365 -21.50 -8.66 -38.66
N ALA A 366 -20.28 -8.60 -39.19
CA ALA A 366 -20.01 -8.08 -40.53
C ALA A 366 -20.56 -8.97 -41.65
N GLU A 367 -20.36 -10.30 -41.57
CA GLU A 367 -20.96 -11.29 -42.49
C GLU A 367 -22.49 -11.17 -42.52
N TYR A 368 -23.11 -10.96 -41.36
CA TYR A 368 -24.55 -10.68 -41.22
C TYR A 368 -24.95 -9.32 -41.82
N LYS A 369 -24.28 -8.21 -41.42
CA LYS A 369 -24.56 -6.84 -41.88
C LYS A 369 -24.51 -6.77 -43.42
N ALA A 370 -23.60 -7.50 -44.07
CA ALA A 370 -23.53 -7.62 -45.53
C ALA A 370 -24.60 -8.55 -46.15
N GLY A 371 -24.84 -9.72 -45.55
CA GLY A 371 -25.69 -10.76 -46.14
C GLY A 371 -27.21 -10.55 -45.98
N TRP A 372 -27.65 -9.78 -44.98
CA TRP A 372 -29.06 -9.70 -44.55
C TRP A 372 -30.04 -9.11 -45.56
N ASN A 373 -29.57 -8.26 -46.48
CA ASN A 373 -30.42 -7.66 -47.50
C ASN A 373 -30.88 -8.68 -48.56
N ASN A 374 -30.15 -9.78 -48.75
CA ASN A 374 -30.59 -10.88 -49.61
C ASN A 374 -31.53 -11.81 -48.83
N GLN A 375 -32.82 -11.79 -49.18
CA GLN A 375 -33.87 -12.59 -48.53
C GLN A 375 -33.57 -14.10 -48.53
N ALA A 376 -32.94 -14.64 -49.60
CA ALA A 376 -32.59 -16.06 -49.68
C ALA A 376 -31.50 -16.46 -48.66
N ASN A 377 -30.64 -15.53 -48.25
CA ASN A 377 -29.58 -15.80 -47.27
C ASN A 377 -30.08 -15.78 -45.81
N ARG A 378 -31.23 -15.14 -45.51
CA ARG A 378 -31.66 -14.87 -44.13
C ARG A 378 -31.80 -16.11 -43.27
N ALA A 379 -32.45 -17.16 -43.78
CA ALA A 379 -32.63 -18.42 -43.06
C ALA A 379 -31.29 -19.11 -42.74
N ARG A 380 -30.32 -19.05 -43.66
CA ARG A 380 -28.97 -19.56 -43.43
C ARG A 380 -28.25 -18.75 -42.36
N LEU A 381 -28.24 -17.42 -42.48
CA LEU A 381 -27.60 -16.52 -41.51
C LEU A 381 -28.18 -16.65 -40.09
N GLN A 382 -29.50 -16.85 -39.97
CA GLN A 382 -30.16 -17.15 -38.68
C GLN A 382 -29.68 -18.48 -38.09
N SER A 383 -29.54 -19.54 -38.92
CA SER A 383 -29.01 -20.83 -38.48
C SER A 383 -27.53 -20.75 -38.09
N ASP A 384 -26.71 -20.12 -38.93
CA ASP A 384 -25.27 -19.90 -38.74
C ASP A 384 -25.02 -19.14 -37.42
N TRP A 385 -25.76 -18.04 -37.20
CA TRP A 385 -25.68 -17.27 -35.96
C TRP A 385 -26.19 -18.05 -34.74
N LYS A 386 -27.27 -18.83 -34.85
CA LYS A 386 -27.76 -19.64 -33.72
C LYS A 386 -26.73 -20.68 -33.28
N SER A 387 -26.01 -21.28 -34.22
CA SER A 387 -24.90 -22.20 -33.94
C SER A 387 -23.69 -21.48 -33.32
N PHE A 388 -23.30 -20.34 -33.89
CA PHE A 388 -22.21 -19.50 -33.38
C PHE A 388 -22.51 -18.98 -31.96
N GLY A 389 -23.64 -18.32 -31.76
CA GLY A 389 -24.06 -17.72 -30.50
C GLY A 389 -24.19 -18.74 -29.36
N GLY A 390 -24.69 -19.95 -29.63
CA GLY A 390 -24.70 -21.03 -28.64
C GLY A 390 -23.29 -21.46 -28.21
N SER A 391 -22.35 -21.51 -29.17
CA SER A 391 -20.94 -21.86 -28.91
C SER A 391 -20.20 -20.74 -28.17
N ALA A 392 -20.44 -19.48 -28.57
CA ALA A 392 -19.89 -18.29 -27.92
C ALA A 392 -20.40 -18.16 -26.46
N GLN A 393 -21.70 -18.29 -26.22
CA GLN A 393 -22.27 -18.25 -24.87
C GLN A 393 -21.70 -19.35 -23.95
N ALA A 394 -21.42 -20.55 -24.47
CA ALA A 394 -20.75 -21.59 -23.70
C ALA A 394 -19.32 -21.20 -23.28
N MET A 395 -18.52 -20.63 -24.20
CA MET A 395 -17.16 -20.15 -23.90
C MET A 395 -17.17 -18.94 -22.94
N LEU A 396 -18.09 -17.98 -23.14
CA LEU A 396 -18.26 -16.84 -22.24
C LEU A 396 -18.64 -17.29 -20.83
N THR A 397 -19.52 -18.29 -20.69
CA THR A 397 -19.90 -18.88 -19.40
C THR A 397 -18.73 -19.59 -18.72
N GLN A 398 -17.85 -20.27 -19.48
CA GLN A 398 -16.64 -20.89 -18.93
C GLN A 398 -15.63 -19.84 -18.45
N LEU A 399 -15.49 -18.69 -19.14
CA LEU A 399 -14.66 -17.58 -18.68
C LEU A 399 -15.24 -16.93 -17.41
N ASP A 400 -16.54 -16.68 -17.37
CA ASP A 400 -17.25 -16.16 -16.19
C ASP A 400 -17.07 -17.06 -14.96
N GLN A 401 -17.19 -18.38 -15.15
CA GLN A 401 -16.94 -19.36 -14.10
C GLN A 401 -15.48 -19.37 -13.63
N LYS A 402 -14.49 -19.23 -14.53
CA LYS A 402 -13.08 -19.10 -14.16
C LYS A 402 -12.81 -17.84 -13.33
N LEU A 403 -13.39 -16.70 -13.71
CA LEU A 403 -13.25 -15.43 -12.98
C LEU A 403 -13.87 -15.54 -11.58
N LYS A 404 -15.11 -16.04 -11.47
CA LYS A 404 -15.78 -16.26 -10.19
C LYS A 404 -15.05 -17.26 -9.29
N ALA A 405 -14.42 -18.29 -9.87
CA ALA A 405 -13.56 -19.20 -9.13
C ALA A 405 -12.27 -18.53 -8.63
N ARG A 406 -11.68 -17.60 -9.39
CA ARG A 406 -10.55 -16.77 -8.93
C ARG A 406 -10.96 -15.90 -7.74
N ASP A 407 -12.08 -15.18 -7.86
CA ASP A 407 -12.57 -14.27 -6.82
C ASP A 407 -12.90 -15.03 -5.52
N ALA A 408 -13.54 -16.21 -5.64
CA ALA A 408 -13.79 -17.10 -4.51
C ALA A 408 -12.50 -17.67 -3.87
N ALA A 409 -11.39 -17.75 -4.60
CA ALA A 409 -10.09 -18.19 -4.10
C ALA A 409 -9.23 -17.07 -3.48
N GLY A 410 -9.79 -15.86 -3.30
CA GLY A 410 -9.10 -14.69 -2.77
C GLY A 410 -8.86 -13.56 -3.80
N GLY A 411 -9.26 -13.77 -5.06
CA GLY A 411 -9.13 -12.78 -6.13
C GLY A 411 -7.72 -12.68 -6.72
N ALA A 412 -7.49 -11.62 -7.50
CA ALA A 412 -6.16 -11.31 -8.03
C ALA A 412 -5.36 -10.47 -7.03
N THR A 413 -4.12 -10.87 -6.75
CA THR A 413 -3.28 -10.23 -5.72
C THR A 413 -2.64 -8.94 -6.24
N TYR A 414 -2.31 -8.90 -7.53
CA TYR A 414 -1.50 -7.83 -8.13
C TYR A 414 -2.32 -6.97 -9.09
N GLN A 415 -3.21 -7.55 -9.90
CA GLN A 415 -4.02 -6.82 -10.88
C GLN A 415 -5.55 -7.03 -10.71
N PRO A 416 -6.13 -6.82 -9.50
CA PRO A 416 -7.58 -7.04 -9.25
C PRO A 416 -8.49 -6.21 -10.16
N ASN A 417 -8.09 -4.97 -10.48
CA ASN A 417 -8.87 -4.13 -11.41
C ASN A 417 -8.89 -4.73 -12.82
N ALA A 418 -7.76 -5.24 -13.33
CA ALA A 418 -7.72 -5.83 -14.67
C ALA A 418 -8.65 -7.04 -14.80
N PHE A 419 -8.73 -7.92 -13.80
CA PHE A 419 -9.69 -9.04 -13.82
C PHE A 419 -11.16 -8.59 -13.72
N LYS A 420 -11.45 -7.49 -12.99
CA LYS A 420 -12.77 -6.86 -12.97
C LYS A 420 -13.13 -6.22 -14.32
N ASP A 421 -12.17 -5.63 -15.01
CA ASP A 421 -12.33 -5.02 -16.34
C ASP A 421 -12.52 -6.11 -17.42
N VAL A 422 -11.83 -7.26 -17.28
CA VAL A 422 -12.13 -8.49 -18.05
C VAL A 422 -13.57 -8.92 -17.83
N GLY A 423 -14.02 -9.05 -16.58
CA GLY A 423 -15.40 -9.44 -16.27
C GLY A 423 -16.45 -8.47 -16.83
N THR A 424 -16.14 -7.17 -16.83
CA THR A 424 -17.00 -6.12 -17.42
C THR A 424 -17.08 -6.25 -18.93
N THR A 425 -15.93 -6.41 -19.61
CA THR A 425 -15.86 -6.56 -21.07
C THR A 425 -16.48 -7.89 -21.53
N LEU A 426 -16.35 -8.95 -20.72
CA LEU A 426 -16.99 -10.25 -20.93
C LEU A 426 -18.52 -10.13 -20.90
N ALA A 427 -19.07 -9.40 -19.92
CA ALA A 427 -20.51 -9.16 -19.81
C ALA A 427 -21.04 -8.32 -20.99
N GLN A 428 -20.30 -7.30 -21.44
CA GLN A 428 -20.64 -6.52 -22.64
C GLN A 428 -20.67 -7.39 -23.90
N LEU A 429 -19.67 -8.26 -24.10
CA LEU A 429 -19.64 -9.20 -25.22
C LEU A 429 -20.78 -10.24 -25.13
N GLN A 430 -21.15 -10.68 -23.92
CA GLN A 430 -22.31 -11.54 -23.72
C GLN A 430 -23.62 -10.85 -24.14
N GLN A 431 -23.80 -9.57 -23.77
CA GLN A 431 -24.95 -8.77 -24.20
C GLN A 431 -24.96 -8.57 -25.72
N LEU A 432 -23.80 -8.30 -26.34
CA LEU A 432 -23.68 -8.12 -27.80
C LEU A 432 -24.15 -9.36 -28.58
N VAL A 433 -23.72 -10.55 -28.15
CA VAL A 433 -24.11 -11.83 -28.75
C VAL A 433 -25.62 -12.10 -28.58
N LEU A 434 -26.19 -11.79 -27.41
CA LEU A 434 -27.63 -11.97 -27.14
C LEU A 434 -28.49 -10.99 -27.94
N ALA A 435 -28.15 -9.71 -27.94
CA ALA A 435 -28.89 -8.66 -28.66
C ALA A 435 -28.89 -8.92 -30.18
N HIS A 436 -27.78 -9.39 -30.76
CA HIS A 436 -27.76 -9.75 -32.18
C HIS A 436 -28.64 -10.96 -32.48
N GLY A 437 -28.72 -11.93 -31.56
CA GLY A 437 -29.67 -13.05 -31.63
C GLY A 437 -31.13 -12.58 -31.60
N GLN A 438 -31.47 -11.59 -30.76
CA GLN A 438 -32.81 -10.98 -30.71
C GLN A 438 -33.16 -10.28 -32.03
N ARG A 439 -32.25 -9.43 -32.55
CA ARG A 439 -32.41 -8.74 -33.85
C ARG A 439 -32.63 -9.73 -35.00
N LEU A 440 -31.88 -10.82 -35.03
CA LEU A 440 -32.03 -11.91 -36.00
C LEU A 440 -33.36 -12.66 -35.88
N GLY A 441 -33.92 -12.74 -34.68
CA GLY A 441 -35.28 -13.22 -34.43
C GLY A 441 -36.40 -12.22 -34.77
N GLY A 442 -36.06 -11.01 -35.24
CA GLY A 442 -37.01 -9.94 -35.52
C GLY A 442 -37.48 -9.14 -34.31
N ALA A 443 -36.92 -9.38 -33.12
CA ALA A 443 -37.22 -8.61 -31.92
C ALA A 443 -36.44 -7.28 -31.92
N ALA A 444 -37.08 -6.21 -31.44
CA ALA A 444 -36.40 -4.95 -31.13
C ALA A 444 -35.50 -5.14 -29.89
N PRO A 445 -34.17 -4.94 -30.00
CA PRO A 445 -33.25 -5.08 -28.88
C PRO A 445 -33.22 -3.80 -28.05
N THR A 446 -32.94 -3.92 -26.75
CA THR A 446 -33.01 -2.82 -25.77
C THR A 446 -31.73 -2.00 -25.63
N VAL A 447 -30.73 -2.23 -26.49
CA VAL A 447 -29.39 -1.61 -26.44
C VAL A 447 -28.90 -1.25 -27.84
N ASN A 448 -28.14 -0.16 -27.96
CA ASN A 448 -27.53 0.22 -29.24
C ASN A 448 -26.35 -0.72 -29.57
N PHE A 449 -26.36 -1.27 -30.79
CA PHE A 449 -25.37 -2.24 -31.24
C PHE A 449 -24.00 -1.66 -31.44
N ASP A 450 -23.91 -0.55 -32.18
CA ASP A 450 -22.62 -0.06 -32.66
C ASP A 450 -21.86 0.65 -31.52
N GLU A 451 -22.59 1.16 -30.51
CA GLU A 451 -22.04 1.51 -29.18
C GLU A 451 -21.49 0.28 -28.44
N LEU A 452 -22.26 -0.80 -28.32
CA LEU A 452 -21.86 -2.00 -27.57
C LEU A 452 -20.70 -2.76 -28.25
N GLU A 453 -20.69 -2.79 -29.59
CA GLU A 453 -19.56 -3.28 -30.40
C GLU A 453 -18.31 -2.44 -30.16
N SER A 454 -18.45 -1.10 -30.09
CA SER A 454 -17.36 -0.17 -29.74
C SER A 454 -16.87 -0.35 -28.29
N PHE A 455 -17.75 -0.50 -27.31
CA PHE A 455 -17.37 -0.72 -25.90
C PHE A 455 -16.58 -2.01 -25.70
N VAL A 456 -16.98 -3.11 -26.36
CA VAL A 456 -16.22 -4.37 -26.31
C VAL A 456 -14.84 -4.22 -26.94
N GLN A 457 -14.73 -3.56 -28.10
CA GLN A 457 -13.45 -3.31 -28.76
C GLN A 457 -12.52 -2.42 -27.90
N ALA A 458 -13.06 -1.36 -27.31
CA ALA A 458 -12.33 -0.48 -26.40
C ALA A 458 -11.90 -1.19 -25.11
N GLY A 459 -12.76 -2.04 -24.53
CA GLY A 459 -12.43 -2.86 -23.36
C GLY A 459 -11.28 -3.82 -23.63
N VAL A 460 -11.32 -4.57 -24.75
CA VAL A 460 -10.20 -5.45 -25.15
C VAL A 460 -8.91 -4.66 -25.35
N ALA A 461 -8.95 -3.50 -26.02
CA ALA A 461 -7.75 -2.67 -26.23
C ALA A 461 -7.17 -2.12 -24.91
N GLY A 462 -8.03 -1.65 -23.99
CA GLY A 462 -7.62 -1.18 -22.66
C GLY A 462 -7.04 -2.29 -21.79
N LEU A 463 -7.54 -3.52 -21.92
CA LEU A 463 -6.98 -4.70 -21.27
C LEU A 463 -5.60 -5.08 -21.81
N GLU A 464 -5.39 -5.04 -23.14
CA GLU A 464 -4.05 -5.25 -23.73
C GLU A 464 -3.04 -4.17 -23.29
N GLN A 465 -3.47 -2.91 -23.21
CA GLN A 465 -2.64 -1.82 -22.68
C GLN A 465 -2.30 -2.05 -21.19
N THR A 466 -3.28 -2.48 -20.39
CA THR A 466 -3.10 -2.77 -18.96
C THR A 466 -2.15 -3.93 -18.73
N LEU A 467 -2.30 -5.04 -19.46
CA LEU A 467 -1.38 -6.18 -19.45
C LEU A 467 0.05 -5.74 -19.85
N THR A 468 0.18 -4.89 -20.87
CA THR A 468 1.48 -4.37 -21.32
C THR A 468 2.14 -3.51 -20.23
N GLN A 469 1.38 -2.67 -19.51
CA GLN A 469 1.90 -1.90 -18.38
C GLN A 469 2.25 -2.78 -17.18
N ALA A 470 1.51 -3.86 -16.93
CA ALA A 470 1.77 -4.79 -15.84
C ALA A 470 3.05 -5.61 -16.09
N LEU A 471 3.26 -6.12 -17.30
CA LEU A 471 4.47 -6.85 -17.69
C LEU A 471 5.77 -6.01 -17.62
N MET A 472 5.66 -4.69 -17.48
CA MET A 472 6.78 -3.76 -17.30
C MET A 472 7.08 -3.39 -15.84
N LYS A 473 6.27 -3.85 -14.87
CA LYS A 473 6.40 -3.53 -13.43
C LYS A 473 6.88 -4.73 -12.63
N SER A 474 7.65 -4.48 -11.57
CA SER A 474 7.96 -5.47 -10.54
C SER A 474 6.73 -5.74 -9.67
N PRO A 475 6.53 -6.96 -9.13
CA PRO A 475 5.51 -7.23 -8.10
C PRO A 475 5.63 -6.28 -6.90
N PHE A 476 6.84 -5.82 -6.57
CA PHE A 476 7.09 -4.87 -5.49
C PHE A 476 6.59 -3.45 -5.80
N ASP A 477 6.62 -3.03 -7.08
CA ASP A 477 6.10 -1.71 -7.48
C ASP A 477 4.58 -1.70 -7.37
N VAL A 478 3.95 -2.79 -7.84
CA VAL A 478 2.49 -2.97 -7.84
C VAL A 478 1.93 -3.01 -6.42
N LEU A 479 2.54 -3.82 -5.55
CA LEU A 479 2.07 -3.99 -4.17
C LEU A 479 2.50 -2.83 -3.26
N GLY A 480 3.68 -2.22 -3.51
CA GLY A 480 4.14 -1.04 -2.79
C GLY A 480 3.20 0.16 -3.01
N ALA A 481 2.78 0.40 -4.26
CA ALA A 481 1.84 1.47 -4.60
C ALA A 481 0.51 1.37 -3.82
N LYS A 482 -0.01 0.16 -3.64
CA LYS A 482 -1.25 -0.07 -2.87
C LYS A 482 -1.10 0.36 -1.40
N SER A 483 0.00 -0.01 -0.75
CA SER A 483 0.22 0.33 0.67
C SER A 483 0.26 1.84 0.94
N GLY A 484 0.79 2.64 0.00
CA GLY A 484 0.80 4.10 0.11
C GLY A 484 -0.57 4.76 -0.10
N GLN A 485 -1.52 4.07 -0.73
CA GLN A 485 -2.86 4.60 -1.00
C GLN A 485 -3.83 4.32 0.15
N ASP A 486 -3.77 3.13 0.76
CA ASP A 486 -4.66 2.73 1.85
C ASP A 486 -4.29 3.44 3.19
N GLY A 487 -3.00 3.70 3.45
CA GLY A 487 -2.53 4.32 4.69
C GLY A 487 -2.97 5.79 4.90
N GLY A 488 -3.24 6.52 3.80
CA GLY A 488 -3.58 7.95 3.85
C GLY A 488 -4.93 8.31 4.48
N ALA A 489 -5.79 7.31 4.74
CA ALA A 489 -7.12 7.51 5.30
C ALA A 489 -7.23 7.16 6.81
N ALA A 490 -6.21 6.53 7.39
CA ALA A 490 -6.31 5.90 8.72
C ALA A 490 -5.90 6.80 9.90
N SER A 491 -5.11 7.87 9.68
CA SER A 491 -4.70 8.80 10.74
C SER A 491 -5.80 9.81 11.08
N GLY A 492 -6.99 9.31 11.43
CA GLY A 492 -8.11 10.09 11.92
C GLY A 492 -7.82 10.68 13.30
N GLY A 493 -7.05 11.76 13.35
CA GLY A 493 -6.82 12.53 14.56
C GLY A 493 -8.16 12.98 15.14
N ASN A 494 -8.46 12.52 16.35
CA ASN A 494 -9.77 12.72 17.00
C ASN A 494 -10.05 14.23 17.12
N PRO A 495 -11.03 14.80 16.38
CA PRO A 495 -11.23 16.24 16.36
C PRO A 495 -11.67 16.72 17.74
N ALA A 496 -10.93 17.68 18.30
CA ALA A 496 -11.26 18.26 19.60
C ALA A 496 -12.71 18.77 19.59
N ALA A 497 -13.49 18.38 20.61
CA ALA A 497 -14.90 18.75 20.70
C ALA A 497 -15.04 20.28 20.67
N PRO A 498 -15.91 20.85 19.81
CA PRO A 498 -16.09 22.29 19.76
C PRO A 498 -16.65 22.80 21.10
N PRO A 499 -16.23 23.97 21.59
CA PRO A 499 -16.78 24.55 22.81
C PRO A 499 -18.30 24.79 22.65
N ALA A 500 -19.05 24.51 23.72
CA ALA A 500 -20.51 24.62 23.70
C ALA A 500 -20.96 26.07 23.45
N GLY A 501 -21.43 26.36 22.23
CA GLY A 501 -21.97 27.66 21.84
C GLY A 501 -23.34 27.91 22.47
N SER A 502 -23.53 29.12 23.00
CA SER A 502 -24.78 29.57 23.62
C SER A 502 -25.97 29.51 22.66
N ALA A 503 -27.15 29.17 23.18
CA ALA A 503 -28.38 29.16 22.40
C ALA A 503 -28.81 30.58 21.95
N PRO A 504 -29.35 30.75 20.72
CA PRO A 504 -29.85 32.04 20.26
C PRO A 504 -31.22 32.39 20.86
N GLU A 505 -31.43 33.68 21.10
CA GLU A 505 -32.65 34.27 21.65
C GLU A 505 -33.78 34.35 20.60
N SER A 506 -35.02 33.99 20.98
CA SER A 506 -36.14 33.92 20.03
C SER A 506 -36.88 35.25 19.88
N ALA A 507 -36.73 35.90 18.73
CA ALA A 507 -37.53 37.07 18.36
C ALA A 507 -38.98 36.68 18.00
N ALA A 508 -39.95 37.52 18.36
CA ALA A 508 -41.38 37.29 18.15
C ALA A 508 -41.83 37.63 16.71
N PRO A 509 -42.91 36.99 16.19
CA PRO A 509 -43.44 37.27 14.86
C PRO A 509 -44.23 38.59 14.81
N ALA A 510 -44.06 39.34 13.71
CA ALA A 510 -44.84 40.55 13.42
C ALA A 510 -46.13 40.22 12.66
N THR A 511 -47.19 41.00 12.89
CA THR A 511 -48.47 40.90 12.19
C THR A 511 -48.41 41.51 10.77
N PRO A 512 -49.07 40.91 9.77
CA PRO A 512 -49.30 41.57 8.48
C PRO A 512 -50.33 42.71 8.60
N ALA A 513 -50.31 43.64 7.65
CA ALA A 513 -51.28 44.72 7.51
C ALA A 513 -52.00 44.63 6.15
N ASP A 514 -53.21 45.18 6.06
CA ASP A 514 -54.08 45.12 4.88
C ASP A 514 -53.56 45.94 3.67
N ILE A 515 -53.60 45.34 2.48
CA ILE A 515 -54.22 45.89 1.24
C ILE A 515 -54.86 44.72 0.48
#